data_AF-A0A399R748-F1
#
_entry.id   AF-A0A399R748-F1
#
_cell.length_a   1.000
_cell.length_b   1.000
_cell.length_c   1.000
_cell.angle_alpha   90.00
_cell.angle_beta   90.00
_cell.angle_gamma   90.00
#
_symmetry.space_group_name_H-M   'P 1'
#
loop_
_entity.id
_entity.type
_entity.pdbx_description
1 polymer ?
#
loop_
_entity_poly.entity_id
_entity_poly.type
_entity_poly.pdbx_seq_one_letter_code
_entity_poly.pdbx_strand_id
1 'polypeptide(L)'
;MSDTTDTAIDPKRPWLTDERELPERMNWLQTLFDPTGESPRLHFTRAWTLLFALQAMIIVVPFTVALVLSLAGGDGAGVSTFGTYATPVVFIATTLISYVIHSRRLNDAGKTPLLAILPLIPLLIGFALFTTNAMSTAESYDKQFEMRQDYLADPDAFRERQREEREAAREKAEASGEEGQQQQRGRGGPPGGRGGMNLDQPMAPKTEFVLKAAAPMIQNVMIPLSGLIAVWSLMWVARVPFFGNYPPNGGASRSTVDRRPYAS
;
A
#
# COMPACT_ATOMS: atom_id res chain seq x y z
N MET A 1 52.01 -16.08 6.77
CA MET A 1 50.78 -16.48 6.05
C MET A 1 50.03 -17.40 6.99
N SER A 2 49.04 -16.88 7.70
CA SER A 2 48.17 -17.68 8.57
C SER A 2 47.02 -18.20 7.71
N ASP A 3 47.02 -19.50 7.46
CA ASP A 3 45.89 -20.23 6.90
C ASP A 3 44.69 -20.10 7.85
N THR A 4 43.86 -19.09 7.62
CA THR A 4 42.50 -19.06 8.17
C THR A 4 41.69 -20.07 7.38
N THR A 5 41.75 -21.34 7.79
CA THR A 5 40.76 -22.33 7.41
C THR A 5 39.46 -21.89 8.08
N ASP A 6 38.73 -21.01 7.41
CA ASP A 6 37.38 -20.61 7.78
C ASP A 6 36.52 -21.87 7.60
N THR A 7 36.45 -22.70 8.63
CA THR A 7 35.66 -23.92 8.61
C THR A 7 34.21 -23.50 8.39
N ALA A 8 33.72 -23.74 7.17
CA ALA A 8 32.33 -23.52 6.82
C ALA A 8 31.43 -24.15 7.89
N ILE A 9 30.65 -23.31 8.56
CA ILE A 9 29.77 -23.70 9.68
C ILE A 9 28.77 -24.78 9.23
N ASP A 10 28.33 -24.69 7.97
CA ASP A 10 27.55 -25.72 7.29
C ASP A 10 28.28 -26.16 6.01
N PRO A 11 28.77 -27.42 5.94
CA PRO A 11 29.42 -27.97 4.74
C PRO A 11 28.55 -27.92 3.48
N LYS A 12 27.21 -27.91 3.63
CA LYS A 12 26.26 -27.81 2.51
C LYS A 12 26.01 -26.36 2.08
N ARG A 13 26.40 -25.38 2.90
CA ARG A 13 26.20 -23.94 2.67
C ARG A 13 27.49 -23.18 3.02
N PRO A 14 28.55 -23.34 2.22
CA PRO A 14 29.87 -22.76 2.53
C PRO A 14 29.90 -21.23 2.55
N TRP A 15 28.84 -20.57 2.07
CA TRP A 15 28.68 -19.11 2.16
C TRP A 15 28.14 -18.62 3.51
N LEU A 16 27.76 -19.52 4.43
CA LEU A 16 27.37 -19.18 5.79
C LEU A 16 28.61 -19.09 6.68
N THR A 17 29.02 -17.86 6.97
CA THR A 17 30.20 -17.55 7.79
C THR A 17 29.82 -17.12 9.20
N ASP A 18 28.53 -17.02 9.52
CA ASP A 18 28.03 -16.60 10.84
C ASP A 18 26.95 -17.59 11.34
N GLU A 19 27.12 -18.11 12.56
CA GLU A 19 26.14 -19.01 13.19
C GLU A 19 24.77 -18.37 13.38
N ARG A 20 24.71 -17.04 13.57
CA ARG A 20 23.44 -16.31 13.70
C ARG A 20 22.65 -16.35 12.40
N GLU A 21 23.30 -16.47 11.25
CA GLU A 21 22.63 -16.63 9.96
C GLU A 21 21.97 -18.01 9.80
N LEU A 22 22.26 -18.98 10.68
CA LEU A 22 21.69 -20.31 10.56
C LEU A 22 20.15 -20.26 10.58
N PRO A 23 19.48 -20.95 9.63
CA PRO A 23 18.02 -20.96 9.54
C PRO A 23 17.30 -21.41 10.80
N GLU A 24 17.92 -22.31 11.56
CA GLU A 24 17.41 -22.92 12.80
C GLU A 24 17.39 -21.95 13.98
N ARG A 25 18.26 -20.92 13.95
CA ARG A 25 18.33 -19.89 14.99
C ARG A 25 17.36 -18.73 14.76
N MET A 26 16.61 -18.74 13.67
CA MET A 26 15.67 -17.68 13.34
C MET A 26 14.38 -17.82 14.14
N ASN A 27 14.14 -16.89 15.06
CA ASN A 27 12.83 -16.75 15.71
C ASN A 27 11.92 -15.85 14.86
N TRP A 28 10.93 -16.44 14.20
CA TRP A 28 9.97 -15.74 13.33
C TRP A 28 9.18 -14.67 14.07
N LEU A 29 8.69 -14.96 15.28
CA LEU A 29 7.85 -14.02 16.02
C LEU A 29 8.64 -12.77 16.39
N GLN A 30 9.87 -12.93 16.87
CA GLN A 30 10.75 -11.79 17.18
C GLN A 30 11.15 -11.04 15.91
N THR A 31 11.49 -11.76 14.84
CA THR A 31 11.91 -11.13 13.59
C THR A 31 10.81 -10.30 12.95
N LEU A 32 9.55 -10.76 13.01
CA LEU A 32 8.42 -10.09 12.37
C LEU A 32 7.74 -9.04 13.25
N PHE A 33 7.82 -9.12 14.59
CA PHE A 33 7.01 -8.27 15.47
C PHE A 33 7.80 -7.46 16.50
N ASP A 34 9.09 -7.72 16.70
CA ASP A 34 9.93 -6.91 17.60
C ASP A 34 10.87 -5.99 16.79
N PRO A 35 10.61 -4.67 16.73
CA PRO A 35 11.44 -3.73 15.96
C PRO A 35 12.77 -3.36 16.64
N THR A 36 12.93 -3.72 17.92
CA THR A 36 14.09 -3.27 18.74
C THR A 36 15.28 -4.21 18.66
N GLY A 37 15.07 -5.45 18.21
CA GLY A 37 16.14 -6.42 18.08
C GLY A 37 17.00 -6.24 16.83
N GLU A 38 17.85 -7.23 16.61
CA GLU A 38 18.79 -7.32 15.49
C GLU A 38 18.44 -8.53 14.62
N SER A 39 18.62 -8.39 13.31
CA SER A 39 18.42 -9.49 12.36
C SER A 39 19.58 -9.53 11.35
N PRO A 40 20.30 -10.67 11.28
CA PRO A 40 21.35 -10.85 10.29
C PRO A 40 20.74 -10.94 8.88
N ARG A 41 21.59 -10.82 7.86
CA ARG A 41 21.17 -10.67 6.46
C ARG A 41 20.24 -11.80 6.02
N LEU A 42 20.55 -13.05 6.36
CA LEU A 42 19.74 -14.19 5.92
C LEU A 42 18.35 -14.20 6.57
N HIS A 43 18.22 -13.79 7.83
CA HIS A 43 16.91 -13.73 8.50
C HIS A 43 16.06 -12.61 7.90
N PHE A 44 16.68 -11.46 7.61
CA PHE A 44 16.02 -10.37 6.90
C PHE A 44 15.51 -10.82 5.53
N THR A 45 16.36 -11.44 4.69
CA THR A 45 15.94 -11.83 3.33
C THR A 45 14.86 -12.89 3.35
N ARG A 46 14.90 -13.86 4.28
CA ARG A 46 13.82 -14.85 4.45
C ARG A 46 12.49 -14.20 4.85
N ALA A 47 12.52 -13.30 5.84
CA ALA A 47 11.33 -12.58 6.27
C ALA A 47 10.78 -11.69 5.15
N TRP A 48 11.66 -10.96 4.47
CA TRP A 48 11.31 -10.14 3.32
C TRP A 48 10.65 -10.97 2.20
N THR A 49 11.22 -12.12 1.85
CA THR A 49 10.67 -13.01 0.82
C THR A 49 9.29 -13.52 1.20
N LEU A 50 9.07 -13.87 2.47
CA LEU A 50 7.75 -14.26 2.97
C LEU A 50 6.71 -13.16 2.75
N LEU A 51 7.04 -11.93 3.16
CA LEU A 51 6.12 -10.78 3.00
C LEU A 51 5.85 -10.48 1.53
N PHE A 52 6.89 -10.48 0.70
CA PHE A 52 6.76 -10.24 -0.73
C PHE A 52 5.92 -11.33 -1.42
N ALA A 53 6.16 -12.60 -1.10
CA ALA A 53 5.39 -13.72 -1.65
C ALA A 53 3.92 -13.65 -1.24
N LEU A 54 3.63 -13.27 0.01
CA LEU A 54 2.26 -13.07 0.49
C LEU A 54 1.56 -11.93 -0.28
N GLN A 55 2.24 -10.80 -0.46
CA GLN A 55 1.72 -9.69 -1.26
C GLN A 55 1.50 -10.09 -2.73
N ALA A 56 2.47 -10.75 -3.35
CA ALA A 56 2.36 -11.21 -4.73
C ALA A 56 1.20 -12.19 -4.90
N MET A 57 1.01 -13.11 -3.95
CA MET A 57 -0.08 -14.08 -3.98
C MET A 57 -1.44 -13.40 -3.88
N ILE A 58 -1.65 -12.47 -2.94
CA ILE A 58 -2.96 -11.82 -2.77
C ILE A 58 -3.31 -10.88 -3.91
N ILE A 59 -2.30 -10.32 -4.58
CA ILE A 59 -2.50 -9.49 -5.78
C ILE A 59 -2.75 -10.40 -6.98
N VAL A 60 -1.82 -11.29 -7.32
CA VAL A 60 -1.87 -12.01 -8.60
C VAL A 60 -3.00 -13.05 -8.62
N VAL A 61 -3.14 -13.87 -7.58
CA VAL A 61 -4.03 -15.04 -7.65
C VAL A 61 -5.51 -14.64 -7.85
N PRO A 62 -6.12 -13.74 -7.04
CA PRO A 62 -7.52 -13.39 -7.22
C PRO A 62 -7.80 -12.74 -8.58
N PHE A 63 -6.94 -11.83 -9.03
CA PHE A 63 -7.15 -11.14 -10.32
C PHE A 63 -6.92 -12.08 -11.51
N THR A 64 -5.95 -13.00 -11.45
CA THR A 64 -5.77 -14.01 -12.50
C THR A 64 -6.95 -14.98 -12.56
N VAL A 65 -7.46 -15.45 -11.41
CA VAL A 65 -8.63 -16.34 -11.37
C VAL A 65 -9.87 -15.61 -11.92
N ALA A 66 -10.12 -14.37 -11.49
CA ALA A 66 -11.22 -13.56 -12.01
C ALA A 66 -11.13 -13.35 -13.53
N LEU A 67 -9.93 -13.08 -14.04
CA LEU A 67 -9.67 -12.95 -15.47
C LEU A 67 -9.98 -14.24 -16.23
N VAL A 68 -9.46 -15.39 -15.77
CA VAL A 68 -9.70 -16.69 -16.41
C VAL A 68 -11.19 -17.03 -16.43
N LEU A 69 -11.91 -16.82 -15.31
CA LEU A 69 -13.35 -17.03 -15.25
C LEU A 69 -14.10 -16.16 -16.24
N SER A 70 -13.74 -14.88 -16.32
CA SER A 70 -14.37 -13.92 -17.23
C SER A 70 -14.14 -14.30 -18.70
N LEU A 71 -12.92 -14.73 -19.05
CA LEU A 71 -12.57 -15.19 -20.40
C LEU A 71 -13.25 -16.51 -20.76
N ALA A 72 -13.53 -17.36 -19.77
CA ALA A 72 -14.26 -18.62 -19.96
C ALA A 72 -15.79 -18.45 -20.02
N GLY A 73 -16.31 -17.21 -19.93
CA GLY A 73 -17.74 -16.92 -19.93
C GLY A 73 -18.44 -17.07 -18.57
N GLY A 74 -17.68 -17.23 -17.48
CA GLY A 74 -18.18 -17.24 -16.11
C GLY A 74 -18.19 -15.85 -15.45
N ASP A 75 -18.74 -15.77 -14.24
CA ASP A 75 -18.74 -14.54 -13.44
C ASP A 75 -17.51 -14.46 -12.52
N GLY A 76 -16.54 -13.62 -12.90
CA GLY A 76 -15.34 -13.33 -12.10
C GLY A 76 -15.51 -12.23 -11.05
N ALA A 77 -16.69 -11.58 -10.96
CA ALA A 77 -16.86 -10.37 -10.16
C ALA A 77 -16.67 -10.59 -8.66
N GLY A 78 -17.12 -11.73 -8.12
CA GLY A 78 -16.93 -12.07 -6.71
C GLY A 78 -15.46 -12.21 -6.34
N VAL A 79 -14.67 -12.87 -7.20
CA VAL A 79 -13.23 -13.10 -6.97
C VAL A 79 -12.43 -11.81 -7.10
N SER A 80 -12.75 -10.98 -8.10
CA SER A 80 -12.08 -9.67 -8.25
C SER A 80 -12.41 -8.76 -7.08
N THR A 81 -13.66 -8.75 -6.60
CA THR A 81 -14.09 -7.98 -5.43
C THR A 81 -13.34 -8.42 -4.17
N PHE A 82 -13.18 -9.73 -3.95
CA PHE A 82 -12.34 -10.25 -2.87
C PHE A 82 -10.90 -9.72 -2.97
N GLY A 83 -10.27 -9.82 -4.15
CA GLY A 83 -8.94 -9.27 -4.39
C GLY A 83 -8.84 -7.77 -4.12
N THR A 84 -9.87 -7.01 -4.50
CA THR A 84 -9.95 -5.56 -4.28
C THR A 84 -9.92 -5.18 -2.80
N TYR A 85 -10.59 -5.94 -1.93
CA TYR A 85 -10.64 -5.63 -0.49
C TYR A 85 -9.55 -6.33 0.33
N ALA A 86 -9.13 -7.53 -0.06
CA ALA A 86 -8.08 -8.25 0.64
C ALA A 86 -6.70 -7.61 0.42
N THR A 87 -6.43 -7.10 -0.77
CA THR A 87 -5.11 -6.52 -1.10
C THR A 87 -4.72 -5.39 -0.14
N PRO A 88 -5.50 -4.31 0.07
CA PRO A 88 -5.12 -3.24 0.98
C PRO A 88 -4.85 -3.71 2.42
N VAL A 89 -5.66 -4.66 2.92
CA VAL A 89 -5.51 -5.21 4.28
C VAL A 89 -4.17 -5.94 4.44
N VAL A 90 -3.89 -6.88 3.52
CA VAL A 90 -2.62 -7.62 3.52
C VAL A 90 -1.45 -6.67 3.32
N PHE A 91 -1.62 -5.66 2.46
CA PHE A 91 -0.59 -4.67 2.20
C PHE A 91 -0.24 -3.86 3.44
N ILE A 92 -1.23 -3.37 4.18
CA ILE A 92 -1.03 -2.63 5.44
C ILE A 92 -0.27 -3.52 6.42
N ALA A 93 -0.75 -4.74 6.66
CA ALA A 93 -0.13 -5.66 7.61
C ALA A 93 1.33 -5.98 7.24
N THR A 94 1.57 -6.35 5.98
CA THR A 94 2.90 -6.66 5.49
C THR A 94 3.83 -5.45 5.44
N THR A 95 3.31 -4.24 5.22
CA THR A 95 4.10 -2.99 5.25
C THR A 95 4.53 -2.64 6.67
N LEU A 96 3.66 -2.82 7.67
CA LEU A 96 4.02 -2.63 9.07
C LEU A 96 5.07 -3.65 9.53
N ILE A 97 4.92 -4.91 9.13
CA ILE A 97 5.94 -5.94 9.40
C ILE A 97 7.23 -5.66 8.61
N SER A 98 7.11 -5.12 7.40
CA SER A 98 8.27 -4.68 6.60
C SER A 98 9.08 -3.63 7.36
N TYR A 99 8.42 -2.64 7.97
CA TYR A 99 9.08 -1.68 8.86
C TYR A 99 9.89 -2.38 9.97
N VAL A 100 9.28 -3.37 10.66
CA VAL A 100 9.95 -4.12 11.73
C VAL A 100 11.22 -4.81 11.23
N ILE A 101 11.15 -5.60 10.14
CA ILE A 101 12.31 -6.34 9.64
C ILE A 101 13.42 -5.40 9.13
N HIS A 102 13.05 -4.24 8.59
CA HIS A 102 14.00 -3.21 8.15
C HIS A 102 14.69 -2.54 9.34
N SER A 103 13.95 -2.19 10.38
CA SER A 103 14.52 -1.65 11.62
C SER A 103 15.54 -2.63 12.22
N ARG A 104 15.18 -3.91 12.35
CA ARG A 104 16.09 -4.94 12.88
C ARG A 104 17.35 -5.11 12.05
N ARG A 105 17.23 -5.09 10.71
CA ARG A 105 18.39 -5.22 9.81
C ARG A 105 19.31 -4.01 9.89
N LEU A 106 18.75 -2.81 10.01
CA LEU A 106 19.52 -1.58 10.16
C LEU A 106 20.20 -1.51 11.53
N ASN A 107 19.53 -1.94 12.59
CA ASN A 107 20.10 -2.04 13.92
C ASN A 107 21.29 -3.01 13.94
N ASP A 108 21.15 -4.22 13.36
CA ASP A 108 22.25 -5.18 13.24
C ASP A 108 23.45 -4.53 12.52
N ALA A 109 23.20 -3.78 11.44
CA ALA A 109 24.26 -3.08 10.72
C ALA A 109 24.84 -1.83 11.41
N GLY A 110 24.39 -1.47 12.61
CA GLY A 110 24.78 -0.24 13.30
C GLY A 110 24.34 1.05 12.58
N LYS A 111 23.31 0.96 11.73
CA LYS A 111 22.73 2.10 11.00
C LYS A 111 21.51 2.64 11.72
N THR A 112 21.17 3.91 11.44
CA THR A 112 19.96 4.51 11.98
C THR A 112 18.69 3.78 11.48
N PRO A 113 17.79 3.36 12.38
CA PRO A 113 16.54 2.70 12.01
C PRO A 113 15.53 3.66 11.35
N LEU A 114 15.82 4.97 11.31
CA LEU A 114 14.95 5.94 10.62
C LEU A 114 14.73 5.62 9.14
N LEU A 115 15.70 4.95 8.49
CA LEU A 115 15.55 4.53 7.09
C LEU A 115 14.52 3.41 6.90
N ALA A 116 14.10 2.74 7.98
CA ALA A 116 12.99 1.77 7.94
C ALA A 116 11.63 2.44 7.67
N ILE A 117 11.53 3.77 7.75
CA ILE A 117 10.32 4.51 7.36
C ILE A 117 10.09 4.46 5.85
N LEU A 118 11.14 4.26 5.03
CA LEU A 118 11.01 4.24 3.57
C LEU A 118 9.98 3.21 3.05
N PRO A 119 9.97 1.96 3.55
CA PRO A 119 8.88 1.02 3.26
C PRO A 119 7.46 1.50 3.56
N LEU A 120 7.27 2.48 4.45
CA LEU A 120 5.95 3.03 4.78
C LEU A 120 5.48 4.08 3.78
N ILE A 121 6.36 4.65 2.94
CA ILE A 121 6.00 5.73 2.01
C ILE A 121 4.83 5.36 1.09
N PRO A 122 4.80 4.19 0.42
CA PRO A 122 3.66 3.83 -0.41
C PRO A 122 2.36 3.79 0.38
N LEU A 123 2.40 3.30 1.62
CA LEU A 123 1.23 3.25 2.51
C LEU A 123 0.76 4.65 2.91
N LEU A 124 1.67 5.57 3.23
CA LEU A 124 1.32 6.96 3.57
C LEU A 124 0.69 7.69 2.39
N ILE A 125 1.24 7.53 1.18
CA ILE A 125 0.68 8.10 -0.05
C ILE A 125 -0.70 7.50 -0.33
N GLY A 126 -0.81 6.17 -0.26
CA GLY A 126 -2.08 5.48 -0.46
C GLY A 126 -3.15 5.92 0.53
N PHE A 127 -2.78 6.13 1.80
CA PHE A 127 -3.69 6.65 2.82
C PHE A 127 -4.14 8.08 2.51
N ALA A 128 -3.23 8.98 2.11
CA ALA A 128 -3.59 10.35 1.74
C ALA A 128 -4.52 10.40 0.51
N LEU A 129 -4.26 9.57 -0.51
CA LEU A 129 -5.13 9.44 -1.68
C LEU A 129 -6.49 8.84 -1.32
N PHE A 130 -6.51 7.87 -0.41
CA PHE A 130 -7.74 7.29 0.10
C PHE A 130 -8.59 8.34 0.81
N THR A 131 -8.03 9.08 1.76
CA THR A 131 -8.79 10.06 2.54
C THR A 131 -9.36 11.17 1.67
N THR A 132 -8.55 11.70 0.76
CA THR A 132 -9.00 12.75 -0.19
C THR A 132 -10.11 12.25 -1.11
N ASN A 133 -9.96 11.06 -1.70
CA ASN A 133 -10.99 10.50 -2.57
C ASN A 133 -12.25 10.08 -1.80
N ALA A 134 -12.08 9.54 -0.58
CA ALA A 134 -13.19 9.13 0.27
C ALA A 134 -14.04 10.34 0.69
N MET A 135 -13.41 11.46 1.05
CA MET A 135 -14.11 12.71 1.38
C MET A 135 -14.89 13.25 0.18
N SER A 136 -14.24 13.36 -0.98
CA SER A 136 -14.88 13.82 -2.22
C SER A 136 -16.06 12.92 -2.63
N THR A 137 -15.86 11.61 -2.55
CA THR A 137 -16.90 10.62 -2.89
C THR A 137 -18.05 10.67 -1.88
N ALA A 138 -17.77 10.84 -0.58
CA ALA A 138 -18.79 10.98 0.46
C ALA A 138 -19.65 12.22 0.25
N GLU A 139 -19.04 13.36 -0.10
CA GLU A 139 -19.77 14.59 -0.44
C GLU A 139 -20.63 14.39 -1.70
N SER A 140 -20.09 13.71 -2.71
CA SER A 140 -20.86 13.38 -3.91
C SER A 140 -22.06 12.50 -3.56
N TYR A 141 -21.90 11.51 -2.68
CA TYR A 141 -22.98 10.65 -2.23
C TYR A 141 -24.08 11.44 -1.52
N ASP A 142 -23.72 12.37 -0.65
CA ASP A 142 -24.70 13.19 0.08
C ASP A 142 -25.53 14.05 -0.89
N LYS A 143 -24.89 14.68 -1.89
CA LYS A 143 -25.60 15.40 -2.96
C LYS A 143 -26.54 14.50 -3.75
N GLN A 144 -26.09 13.28 -4.08
CA GLN A 144 -26.93 12.30 -4.79
C GLN A 144 -28.13 11.87 -3.95
N PHE A 145 -27.92 11.73 -2.65
CA PHE A 145 -28.95 11.36 -1.70
C PHE A 145 -30.01 12.46 -1.57
N GLU A 146 -29.59 13.70 -1.42
CA GLU A 146 -30.49 14.87 -1.38
C GLU A 146 -31.27 15.02 -2.68
N MET A 147 -30.60 15.00 -3.84
CA MET A 147 -31.29 15.07 -5.14
C MET A 147 -32.34 13.96 -5.32
N ARG A 148 -32.05 12.76 -4.82
CA ARG A 148 -33.00 11.65 -4.83
C ARG A 148 -34.18 11.92 -3.92
N GLN A 149 -33.95 12.43 -2.71
CA GLN A 149 -35.05 12.79 -1.80
C GLN A 149 -35.96 13.85 -2.42
N ASP A 150 -35.38 14.88 -3.05
CA ASP A 150 -36.14 15.93 -3.74
C ASP A 150 -36.95 15.38 -4.91
N TYR A 151 -36.35 14.50 -5.72
CA TYR A 151 -37.04 13.85 -6.84
C TYR A 151 -38.18 12.92 -6.37
N LEU A 152 -37.96 12.17 -5.28
CA LEU A 152 -38.99 11.28 -4.74
C LEU A 152 -40.12 12.03 -4.03
N ALA A 153 -39.85 13.24 -3.51
CA ALA A 153 -40.86 14.10 -2.92
C ALA A 153 -41.78 14.71 -3.98
N ASP A 154 -41.22 15.22 -5.07
CA ASP A 154 -41.97 15.76 -6.22
C ASP A 154 -41.20 15.60 -7.55
N PRO A 155 -41.49 14.54 -8.32
CA PRO A 155 -40.79 14.25 -9.57
C PRO A 155 -40.98 15.31 -10.65
N ASP A 156 -42.15 15.94 -10.72
CA ASP A 156 -42.49 16.87 -11.80
C ASP A 156 -41.87 18.25 -11.53
N ALA A 157 -41.97 18.74 -10.29
CA ALA A 157 -41.27 19.96 -9.87
C ALA A 157 -39.74 19.82 -9.93
N PHE A 158 -39.20 18.61 -9.70
CA PHE A 158 -37.76 18.35 -9.88
C PHE A 158 -37.34 18.46 -11.36
N ARG A 159 -38.15 17.94 -12.29
CA ARG A 159 -37.87 18.01 -13.73
C ARG A 159 -37.96 19.44 -14.26
N GLU A 160 -38.90 20.25 -13.78
CA GLU A 160 -38.99 21.66 -14.13
C GLU A 160 -37.78 22.45 -13.63
N ARG A 161 -37.39 22.30 -12.36
CA ARG A 161 -36.18 22.93 -11.81
C ARG A 161 -34.91 22.56 -12.60
N GLN A 162 -34.76 21.30 -13.01
CA GLN A 162 -33.65 20.86 -13.87
C GLN A 162 -33.68 21.48 -15.27
N ARG A 163 -34.86 21.79 -15.83
CA ARG A 163 -34.96 22.49 -17.13
C ARG A 163 -34.57 23.94 -16.98
N GLU A 164 -35.10 24.63 -15.96
CA GLU A 164 -34.76 26.02 -15.64
C GLU A 164 -33.26 26.19 -15.36
N GLU A 165 -32.63 25.30 -14.59
CA GLU A 165 -31.18 25.33 -14.35
C GLU A 165 -30.37 25.15 -15.64
N ARG A 166 -30.81 24.29 -16.56
CA ARG A 166 -30.14 24.09 -17.85
C ARG A 166 -30.28 25.28 -18.77
N GLU A 167 -31.44 25.93 -18.78
CA GLU A 167 -31.69 27.15 -19.54
C GLU A 167 -30.86 28.31 -18.97
N ALA A 168 -30.89 28.52 -17.66
CA ALA A 168 -30.06 29.53 -16.99
C ALA A 168 -28.55 29.28 -17.16
N ALA A 169 -28.09 28.03 -17.19
CA ALA A 169 -26.69 27.69 -17.45
C ALA A 169 -26.29 27.99 -18.90
N ARG A 170 -27.18 27.76 -19.87
CA ARG A 170 -26.96 28.11 -21.28
C ARG A 170 -26.89 29.63 -21.48
N GLU A 171 -27.83 30.36 -20.90
CA GLU A 171 -27.83 31.83 -20.96
C GLU A 171 -26.58 32.44 -20.32
N LYS A 172 -26.10 31.89 -19.19
CA LYS A 172 -24.84 32.32 -18.57
C LYS A 172 -23.63 32.02 -19.44
N ALA A 173 -23.57 30.84 -20.07
CA ALA A 173 -22.47 30.47 -20.97
C ALA A 173 -22.42 31.40 -22.20
N GLU A 174 -23.58 31.69 -22.79
CA GLU A 174 -23.74 32.61 -23.93
C GLU A 174 -23.39 34.06 -23.55
N ALA A 175 -23.80 34.53 -22.36
CA ALA A 175 -23.49 35.88 -21.88
C ALA A 175 -22.00 36.08 -21.49
N SER A 176 -21.31 35.00 -21.10
CA SER A 176 -19.88 35.06 -20.73
C SER A 176 -18.91 35.08 -21.93
N GLY A 177 -19.40 34.93 -23.17
CA GLY A 177 -18.59 35.13 -24.37
C GLY A 177 -17.40 34.18 -24.55
N GLU A 178 -17.40 33.02 -23.88
CA GLU A 178 -16.37 31.97 -24.07
C GLU A 178 -16.60 31.19 -25.39
N GLU A 179 -16.64 31.89 -26.51
CA GLU A 179 -16.63 31.31 -27.84
C GLU A 179 -15.18 31.02 -28.26
N GLY A 180 -14.67 29.85 -27.86
CA GLY A 180 -13.49 29.26 -28.53
C GLY A 180 -12.36 28.78 -27.64
N GLN A 181 -12.60 27.82 -26.73
CA GLN A 181 -11.59 26.82 -26.33
C GLN A 181 -12.11 25.60 -25.54
N GLN A 182 -13.38 25.23 -25.67
CA GLN A 182 -13.98 24.15 -24.86
C GLN A 182 -14.30 22.84 -25.62
N GLN A 183 -13.65 22.55 -26.75
CA GLN A 183 -13.80 21.24 -27.41
C GLN A 183 -12.96 20.11 -26.78
N GLN A 184 -12.24 20.34 -25.67
CA GLN A 184 -11.42 19.31 -24.99
C GLN A 184 -11.46 19.30 -23.45
N ARG A 185 -12.41 19.99 -22.81
CA ARG A 185 -12.64 19.89 -21.35
C ARG A 185 -14.09 19.49 -21.03
N GLY A 186 -14.61 18.50 -21.74
CA GLY A 186 -15.90 17.89 -21.40
C GLY A 186 -15.77 16.95 -20.21
N ARG A 187 -15.87 17.45 -18.97
CA ARG A 187 -16.34 16.66 -17.82
C ARG A 187 -16.74 17.51 -16.61
N GLY A 188 -17.77 18.34 -16.79
CA GLY A 188 -18.33 19.16 -15.71
C GLY A 188 -19.77 19.57 -15.99
N GLY A 189 -20.56 18.72 -16.64
CA GLY A 189 -22.01 18.91 -16.72
C GLY A 189 -22.68 18.36 -15.45
N PRO A 190 -23.79 18.95 -14.98
CA PRO A 190 -24.62 18.35 -13.94
C PRO A 190 -24.95 16.89 -14.30
N PRO A 191 -25.07 15.99 -13.31
CA PRO A 191 -24.98 14.55 -13.51
C PRO A 191 -26.21 13.98 -14.24
N GLY A 192 -26.22 14.07 -15.57
CA GLY A 192 -27.31 13.56 -16.39
C GLY A 192 -26.89 13.02 -17.76
N GLY A 193 -25.64 13.18 -18.16
CA GLY A 193 -25.17 12.79 -19.50
C GLY A 193 -24.21 11.60 -19.46
N ARG A 194 -24.69 10.43 -19.87
CA ARG A 194 -23.93 9.18 -20.13
C ARG A 194 -23.64 8.24 -18.94
N GLY A 195 -24.51 8.31 -17.93
CA GLY A 195 -24.61 7.39 -16.78
C GLY A 195 -25.59 7.96 -15.77
N GLY A 196 -26.78 8.36 -16.25
CA GLY A 196 -27.78 9.05 -15.43
C GLY A 196 -28.08 8.28 -14.16
N MET A 197 -28.07 8.98 -13.04
CA MET A 197 -28.49 8.42 -11.75
C MET A 197 -29.91 7.89 -11.91
N ASN A 198 -30.11 6.59 -11.71
CA ASN A 198 -31.45 6.05 -11.57
C ASN A 198 -31.98 6.48 -10.19
N LEU A 199 -32.57 7.68 -10.13
CA LEU A 199 -33.15 8.26 -8.90
C LEU A 199 -34.26 7.37 -8.32
N ASP A 200 -34.83 6.48 -9.14
CA ASP A 200 -35.82 5.49 -8.72
C ASP A 200 -35.20 4.29 -7.96
N GLN A 201 -33.95 3.90 -8.23
CA GLN A 201 -33.34 2.67 -7.65
C GLN A 201 -32.60 2.94 -6.35
N PRO A 202 -32.86 2.24 -5.24
CA PRO A 202 -32.24 2.54 -3.95
C PRO A 202 -30.72 2.62 -4.05
N MET A 203 -30.14 3.65 -3.44
CA MET A 203 -28.69 3.82 -3.44
C MET A 203 -28.04 2.80 -2.50
N ALA A 204 -26.87 2.31 -2.89
CA ALA A 204 -26.05 1.47 -2.04
C ALA A 204 -25.67 2.22 -0.75
N PRO A 205 -25.36 1.52 0.37
CA PRO A 205 -24.88 2.17 1.58
C PRO A 205 -23.68 3.09 1.30
N LYS A 206 -23.64 4.26 1.94
CA LYS A 206 -22.57 5.27 1.78
C LYS A 206 -21.17 4.67 1.89
N THR A 207 -20.97 3.76 2.83
CA THR A 207 -19.69 3.07 3.06
C THR A 207 -19.27 2.24 1.85
N GLU A 208 -20.18 1.47 1.26
CA GLU A 208 -19.91 0.65 0.07
C GLU A 208 -19.59 1.54 -1.13
N PHE A 209 -20.37 2.61 -1.33
CA PHE A 209 -20.17 3.56 -2.41
C PHE A 209 -18.78 4.21 -2.35
N VAL A 210 -18.38 4.69 -1.16
CA VAL A 210 -17.07 5.30 -0.93
C VAL A 210 -15.93 4.29 -1.10
N LEU A 211 -16.05 3.11 -0.50
CA LEU A 211 -15.01 2.08 -0.56
C LEU A 211 -14.80 1.57 -1.99
N LYS A 212 -15.87 1.38 -2.75
CA LYS A 212 -15.80 0.93 -4.15
C LYS A 212 -15.11 1.94 -5.06
N ALA A 213 -15.28 3.23 -4.79
CA ALA A 213 -14.61 4.29 -5.53
C ALA A 213 -13.12 4.43 -5.15
N ALA A 214 -12.79 4.28 -3.86
CA ALA A 214 -11.46 4.56 -3.36
C ALA A 214 -10.49 3.37 -3.44
N ALA A 215 -10.96 2.13 -3.24
CA ALA A 215 -10.10 0.95 -3.15
C ALA A 215 -9.24 0.68 -4.42
N PRO A 216 -9.77 0.77 -5.66
CA PRO A 216 -8.97 0.53 -6.86
C PRO A 216 -7.88 1.58 -7.07
N MET A 217 -8.16 2.84 -6.73
CA MET A 217 -7.21 3.94 -6.87
C MET A 217 -5.97 3.73 -5.99
N ILE A 218 -6.19 3.27 -4.74
CA ILE A 218 -5.10 2.93 -3.82
C ILE A 218 -4.19 1.88 -4.44
N GLN A 219 -4.76 0.81 -4.98
CA GLN A 219 -3.99 -0.31 -5.53
C GLN A 219 -3.11 0.13 -6.70
N ASN A 220 -3.66 0.91 -7.62
CA ASN A 220 -2.95 1.40 -8.81
C ASN A 220 -1.73 2.27 -8.48
N VAL A 221 -1.71 2.91 -7.30
CA VAL A 221 -0.59 3.75 -6.85
C VAL A 221 0.35 2.99 -5.92
N MET A 222 -0.19 2.26 -4.94
CA MET A 222 0.60 1.60 -3.91
C MET A 222 1.42 0.43 -4.46
N ILE A 223 0.83 -0.37 -5.35
CA ILE A 223 1.50 -1.56 -5.92
C ILE A 223 2.80 -1.19 -6.66
N PRO A 224 2.79 -0.26 -7.65
CA PRO A 224 4.03 0.07 -8.38
C PRO A 224 5.07 0.74 -7.48
N LEU A 225 4.66 1.64 -6.59
CA LEU A 225 5.58 2.28 -5.64
C LEU A 225 6.24 1.25 -4.73
N SER A 226 5.51 0.22 -4.32
CA SER A 226 6.07 -0.83 -3.46
C SER A 226 6.95 -1.81 -4.21
N GLY A 227 6.76 -1.97 -5.52
CA GLY A 227 7.73 -2.63 -6.39
C GLY A 227 9.10 -1.94 -6.35
N LEU A 228 9.13 -0.60 -6.36
CA LEU A 228 10.38 0.16 -6.24
C LEU A 228 11.03 -0.01 -4.86
N ILE A 229 10.23 0.02 -3.79
CA ILE A 229 10.70 -0.24 -2.42
C ILE A 229 11.26 -1.66 -2.30
N ALA A 230 10.61 -2.65 -2.90
CA ALA A 230 11.05 -4.05 -2.90
C ALA A 230 12.45 -4.18 -3.52
N VAL A 231 12.69 -3.53 -4.67
CA VAL A 231 14.00 -3.48 -5.32
C VAL A 231 15.04 -2.78 -4.42
N TRP A 232 14.69 -1.62 -3.86
CA TRP A 232 15.56 -0.90 -2.93
C TRP A 232 15.95 -1.74 -1.70
N SER A 233 14.99 -2.47 -1.14
CA SER A 233 15.19 -3.34 0.03
C SER A 233 16.28 -4.40 -0.24
N LEU A 234 16.24 -5.02 -1.42
CA LEU A 234 17.23 -6.03 -1.82
C LEU A 234 18.58 -5.43 -2.24
N MET A 235 18.56 -4.32 -2.96
CA MET A 235 19.78 -3.70 -3.48
C MET A 235 20.59 -3.01 -2.38
N TRP A 236 19.92 -2.46 -1.37
CA TRP A 236 20.56 -1.65 -0.34
C TRP A 236 20.49 -2.30 1.04
N VAL A 237 19.30 -2.50 1.60
CA VAL A 237 19.11 -2.95 3.00
C VAL A 237 19.72 -4.34 3.23
N ALA A 238 19.45 -5.28 2.33
CA ALA A 238 20.03 -6.63 2.41
C ALA A 238 21.56 -6.63 2.25
N ARG A 239 22.13 -5.62 1.59
CA ARG A 239 23.57 -5.53 1.30
C ARG A 239 24.35 -4.67 2.28
N VAL A 240 23.69 -4.07 3.26
CA VAL A 240 24.40 -3.28 4.27
C VAL A 240 25.36 -4.20 5.03
N PRO A 241 26.67 -3.90 5.09
CA PRO A 241 27.63 -4.68 5.87
C PRO A 241 27.43 -4.46 7.38
N PHE A 242 27.79 -5.46 8.17
CA PHE A 242 27.83 -5.37 9.63
C PHE A 242 29.16 -4.73 10.07
N PHE A 243 29.11 -3.74 10.96
CA PHE A 243 30.30 -2.99 11.42
C PHE A 243 30.66 -3.21 12.90
N GLY A 244 29.98 -4.11 13.61
CA GLY A 244 30.30 -4.46 15.00
C GLY A 244 31.42 -5.50 15.13
N ASN A 245 31.97 -5.65 16.33
CA ASN A 245 32.78 -6.82 16.71
C ASN A 245 31.83 -7.91 17.22
N TYR A 246 31.91 -9.11 16.65
CA TYR A 246 31.08 -10.23 17.09
C TYR A 246 31.57 -10.78 18.44
N PRO A 247 30.73 -10.85 19.49
CA PRO A 247 31.06 -11.66 20.65
C PRO A 247 31.07 -13.13 20.22
N PRO A 248 32.12 -13.91 20.55
CA PRO A 248 32.31 -15.27 20.04
C PRO A 248 31.20 -16.28 20.40
N ASN A 249 30.26 -15.90 21.28
CA ASN A 249 29.23 -16.80 21.83
C ASN A 249 27.79 -16.29 21.62
N GLY A 250 27.53 -15.41 20.65
CA GLY A 250 26.15 -14.98 20.33
C GLY A 250 25.43 -14.18 21.44
N GLY A 251 26.19 -13.59 22.37
CA GLY A 251 25.64 -12.68 23.37
C GLY A 251 25.13 -11.38 22.74
N ALA A 252 24.12 -10.76 23.35
CA ALA A 252 23.59 -9.48 22.91
C ALA A 252 24.72 -8.43 22.82
N SER A 253 24.86 -7.82 21.65
CA SER A 253 25.67 -6.62 21.43
C SER A 253 25.06 -5.45 22.22
N ARG A 254 25.36 -5.37 23.52
CA ARG A 254 25.11 -4.15 24.29
C ARG A 254 26.27 -3.19 24.08
N SER A 255 25.97 -2.15 23.31
CA SER A 255 26.54 -0.81 23.30
C SER A 255 27.72 -0.54 24.25
N THR A 256 28.86 -0.24 23.63
CA THR A 256 29.80 0.82 24.00
C THR A 256 29.35 1.76 25.13
N VAL A 257 29.53 1.33 26.38
CA VAL A 257 29.78 2.24 27.51
C VAL A 257 31.28 2.26 27.73
N ASP A 258 31.97 2.91 26.79
CA ASP A 258 33.34 3.38 26.99
C ASP A 258 33.34 4.88 26.73
N ARG A 259 32.55 5.60 27.55
CA ARG A 259 32.76 7.04 27.73
C ARG A 259 34.07 7.17 28.51
N ARG A 260 35.10 7.58 27.76
CA ARG A 260 36.39 8.14 28.21
C ARG A 260 36.49 8.35 29.73
N PRO A 261 37.46 7.74 30.42
CA PRO A 261 37.91 8.31 31.68
C PRO A 261 38.67 9.60 31.35
N TYR A 262 38.25 10.70 31.97
CA TYR A 262 39.08 11.88 32.10
C TYR A 262 40.43 11.46 32.70
N ALA A 263 41.52 11.78 32.01
CA ALA A 263 42.85 11.87 32.59
C ALA A 263 43.34 13.31 32.35
N SER A 264 43.34 14.05 33.47
CA SER A 264 44.14 15.23 33.82
C SER A 264 44.77 16.06 32.71
#